data_AF-A0A9P5R4H0-F1
#
_entry.id   AF-A0A9P5R4H0-F1
#
_cell.length_a   1.000
_cell.length_b   1.000
_cell.length_c   1.000
_cell.angle_alpha   90.00
_cell.angle_beta   90.00
_cell.angle_gamma   90.00
#
_symmetry.space_group_name_H-M   'P 1'
#
loop_
_entity.id
_entity.type
_entity.pdbx_description
1 polymer ?
#
loop_
_entity_poly.entity_id
_entity_poly.type
_entity_poly.pdbx_seq_one_letter_code
_entity_poly.pdbx_strand_id
1 'polypeptide(L)'
;MAHCRWNVIQAAHVSKMDTDRDFVMFESIDPGLGAVNKAEVDMFVMTLTGKDKIRVVGAGLSMPAVVGAIKQAILSQWKHPIKKDVVQENYHEFQLGGEPWVPSKAEEAAAKICMAQLLANVGSLGFKLYVSLDIHRGSKDSESECLVFRRVGRVWR
;
A
#
# COMPACT_ATOMS: atom_id res chain seq x y z
N MET A 1 -0.94 -8.78 -31.24
CA MET A 1 -0.30 -9.79 -30.37
C MET A 1 1.08 -9.27 -30.01
N ALA A 2 1.33 -8.94 -28.75
CA ALA A 2 2.57 -8.27 -28.34
C ALA A 2 3.78 -9.20 -28.51
N HIS A 3 4.65 -8.87 -29.45
CA HIS A 3 5.91 -9.57 -29.76
C HIS A 3 7.04 -9.28 -28.74
N CYS A 4 6.73 -8.62 -27.63
CA CYS A 4 7.70 -8.22 -26.61
C CYS A 4 7.34 -8.87 -25.29
N ARG A 5 8.28 -9.65 -24.75
CA ARG A 5 8.24 -10.59 -23.61
C ARG A 5 7.92 -9.94 -22.24
N TRP A 6 6.86 -9.17 -22.16
CA TRP A 6 6.40 -8.52 -20.93
C TRP A 6 5.23 -9.30 -20.31
N ASN A 7 5.32 -9.59 -19.02
CA ASN A 7 4.20 -10.14 -18.27
C ASN A 7 3.61 -9.07 -17.35
N VAL A 8 2.29 -8.91 -17.38
CA VAL A 8 1.56 -8.12 -16.38
C VAL A 8 1.54 -8.92 -15.10
N ILE A 9 2.23 -8.41 -14.10
CA ILE A 9 2.34 -9.06 -12.78
C ILE A 9 1.29 -8.51 -11.83
N GLN A 10 0.98 -7.22 -11.93
CA GLN A 10 -0.09 -6.61 -11.17
C GLN A 10 -0.67 -5.41 -11.92
N ALA A 11 -2.00 -5.30 -11.84
CA ALA A 11 -2.71 -4.06 -12.08
C ALA A 11 -3.37 -3.68 -10.75
N ALA A 12 -3.07 -2.50 -10.23
CA ALA A 12 -3.73 -1.99 -9.05
C ALA A 12 -4.70 -0.90 -9.49
N HIS A 13 -5.98 -1.14 -9.25
CA HIS A 13 -7.02 -0.14 -9.41
C HIS A 13 -7.03 0.70 -8.12
N VAL A 14 -6.38 1.86 -8.16
CA VAL A 14 -6.08 2.66 -6.96
C VAL A 14 -7.28 3.52 -6.54
N SER A 15 -8.28 3.76 -7.40
CA SER A 15 -9.48 4.54 -7.06
C SER A 15 -10.79 3.89 -7.53
N LYS A 16 -11.96 4.41 -7.13
CA LYS A 16 -13.29 4.03 -7.66
C LYS A 16 -14.07 5.31 -8.01
N MET A 17 -13.46 6.22 -8.76
CA MET A 17 -14.11 7.50 -9.12
C MET A 17 -13.85 7.83 -10.59
N ASP A 18 -14.81 8.49 -11.24
CA ASP A 18 -14.99 8.79 -12.69
C ASP A 18 -13.76 9.33 -13.47
N THR A 19 -12.63 9.55 -12.82
CA THR A 19 -11.34 9.93 -13.42
C THR A 19 -10.24 9.03 -12.89
N ASP A 20 -10.35 7.74 -13.19
CA ASP A 20 -9.43 6.74 -12.66
C ASP A 20 -8.03 6.89 -13.25
N ARG A 21 -7.02 6.73 -12.38
CA ARG A 21 -5.64 6.54 -12.82
C ARG A 21 -5.22 5.14 -12.41
N ASP A 22 -5.14 4.29 -13.41
CA ASP A 22 -4.63 2.94 -13.24
C ASP A 22 -3.10 2.97 -13.22
N PHE A 23 -2.53 2.21 -12.28
CA PHE A 23 -1.11 1.91 -12.29
C PHE A 23 -0.95 0.44 -12.66
N VAL A 24 -0.25 0.21 -13.78
CA VAL A 24 0.05 -1.13 -14.29
C VAL A 24 1.55 -1.36 -14.17
N MET A 25 1.92 -2.44 -13.49
CA MET A 25 3.31 -2.84 -13.35
C MET A 25 3.60 -4.03 -14.26
N PHE A 26 4.65 -3.88 -15.06
CA PHE A 26 5.19 -4.93 -15.92
C PHE A 26 6.57 -5.30 -15.41
N GLU A 27 6.85 -6.60 -15.31
CA GLU A 27 8.23 -7.07 -15.17
C GLU A 27 8.61 -7.84 -16.44
N SER A 28 9.82 -7.60 -16.93
CA SER A 28 10.43 -8.47 -17.94
C SER A 28 10.94 -9.72 -17.23
N ILE A 29 10.58 -10.88 -17.75
CA ILE A 29 11.06 -12.15 -17.23
C ILE A 29 12.34 -12.51 -17.98
N ASP A 30 13.42 -12.79 -17.25
CA ASP A 30 14.60 -13.42 -17.82
C ASP A 30 14.20 -14.77 -18.43
N PRO A 31 14.41 -15.00 -19.74
CA PRO A 31 14.09 -16.26 -20.39
C PRO A 31 14.72 -17.49 -19.73
N GLY A 32 15.82 -17.34 -18.98
CA GLY A 32 16.49 -18.41 -18.24
C GLY A 32 15.83 -18.79 -16.92
N LEU A 33 14.92 -17.96 -16.38
CA LEU A 33 14.25 -18.18 -15.09
C LEU A 33 12.87 -18.86 -15.20
N GLY A 34 12.36 -19.05 -16.43
CA GLY A 34 11.03 -19.61 -16.67
C GLY A 34 9.89 -18.63 -16.36
N ALA A 35 8.65 -19.01 -16.70
CA ALA A 35 7.48 -18.18 -16.41
C ALA A 35 7.26 -18.05 -14.90
N VAL A 36 7.20 -16.83 -14.37
CA VAL A 36 6.84 -16.57 -12.97
C VAL A 36 5.41 -17.08 -12.75
N ASN A 37 5.24 -18.00 -11.81
CA ASN A 37 3.92 -18.46 -11.41
C ASN A 37 3.21 -17.30 -10.70
N LYS A 38 2.06 -16.87 -11.23
CA LYS A 38 1.27 -15.77 -10.63
C LYS A 38 0.88 -16.05 -9.18
N ALA A 39 0.76 -17.32 -8.78
CA ALA A 39 0.50 -17.71 -7.39
C ALA A 39 1.67 -17.43 -6.44
N GLU A 40 2.88 -17.18 -6.97
CA GLU A 40 4.07 -16.83 -6.19
C GLU A 40 4.23 -15.32 -5.98
N VAL A 41 3.42 -14.51 -6.66
CA VAL A 41 3.44 -13.05 -6.50
C VAL A 41 2.41 -12.65 -5.45
N ASP A 42 2.92 -12.31 -4.26
CA ASP A 42 2.12 -11.68 -3.20
C ASP A 42 2.50 -10.21 -3.11
N MET A 43 1.57 -9.34 -3.51
CA MET A 43 1.75 -7.89 -3.55
C MET A 43 0.46 -7.21 -3.11
N PHE A 44 0.58 -6.02 -2.54
CA PHE A 44 -0.57 -5.19 -2.19
C PHE A 44 -0.22 -3.71 -2.31
N VAL A 45 -1.25 -2.88 -2.34
CA VAL A 45 -1.11 -1.41 -2.34
C VAL A 45 -1.64 -0.87 -1.03
N MET A 46 -0.84 0.01 -0.40
CA MET A 46 -1.27 0.87 0.69
C MET A 46 -1.35 2.30 0.17
N THR A 47 -2.49 2.96 0.36
CA THR A 47 -2.65 4.37 0.01
C THR A 47 -2.79 5.22 1.27
N LEU A 48 -2.11 6.36 1.28
CA LEU A 48 -2.28 7.42 2.27
C LEU A 48 -3.08 8.52 1.58
N THR A 49 -4.34 8.71 1.97
CA THR A 49 -5.26 9.57 1.23
C THR A 49 -5.75 10.73 2.09
N GLY A 50 -5.76 11.92 1.50
CA GLY A 50 -6.14 13.14 2.22
C GLY A 50 -5.21 13.34 3.41
N LYS A 51 -5.78 13.51 4.60
CA LYS A 51 -5.00 13.85 5.80
C LYS A 51 -4.91 12.75 6.85
N ASP A 52 -5.84 11.79 6.79
CA ASP A 52 -6.10 10.88 7.92
C ASP A 52 -6.48 9.45 7.51
N LYS A 53 -6.42 9.08 6.22
CA LYS A 53 -6.86 7.74 5.77
C LYS A 53 -5.72 6.85 5.33
N ILE A 54 -5.82 5.57 5.67
CA ILE A 54 -4.98 4.49 5.14
C ILE A 54 -5.91 3.48 4.49
N ARG A 55 -5.64 3.10 3.24
CA ARG A 55 -6.37 2.03 2.57
C ARG A 55 -5.42 0.95 2.08
N VAL A 56 -5.79 -0.31 2.29
CA VAL A 56 -5.07 -1.48 1.79
C VAL A 56 -5.92 -2.14 0.71
N VAL A 57 -5.35 -2.36 -0.46
CA VAL A 57 -6.00 -2.96 -1.63
C VAL A 57 -5.18 -4.13 -2.14
N GLY A 58 -5.87 -5.22 -2.50
CA GLY A 58 -5.26 -6.32 -3.26
C GLY A 58 -4.37 -7.28 -2.48
N ALA A 59 -4.38 -7.26 -1.13
CA ALA A 59 -3.55 -8.14 -0.30
C ALA A 59 -3.99 -9.62 -0.26
N GLY A 60 -5.09 -10.00 -0.93
CA GLY A 60 -5.54 -11.40 -1.03
C GLY A 60 -5.57 -12.12 0.32
N LEU A 61 -4.94 -13.30 0.38
CA LEU A 61 -4.83 -14.12 1.61
C LEU A 61 -4.02 -13.43 2.72
N SER A 62 -3.16 -12.48 2.38
CA SER A 62 -2.33 -11.72 3.32
C SER A 62 -3.08 -10.55 3.98
N MET A 63 -4.31 -10.24 3.53
CA MET A 63 -5.10 -9.10 4.02
C MET A 63 -5.22 -9.05 5.56
N PRO A 64 -5.61 -10.13 6.28
CA PRO A 64 -5.78 -10.06 7.72
C PRO A 64 -4.47 -9.74 8.47
N ALA A 65 -3.36 -10.32 8.01
CA ALA A 65 -2.04 -10.10 8.62
C ALA A 65 -1.54 -8.67 8.38
N VAL A 66 -1.65 -8.19 7.14
CA VAL A 66 -1.24 -6.83 6.74
C VAL A 66 -2.05 -5.77 7.48
N VAL A 67 -3.38 -5.92 7.51
CA VAL A 67 -4.27 -5.03 8.24
C VAL A 67 -3.98 -5.05 9.74
N GLY A 68 -3.74 -6.24 10.32
CA GLY A 68 -3.38 -6.37 11.73
C GLY A 68 -2.08 -5.65 12.08
N ALA A 69 -1.05 -5.80 11.25
CA ALA A 69 0.23 -5.09 11.36
C ALA A 69 0.06 -3.57 11.30
N ILE A 70 -0.78 -3.08 10.39
CA ILE A 70 -1.08 -1.66 10.24
C ILE A 70 -1.82 -1.11 11.47
N LYS A 71 -2.87 -1.82 11.90
CA LYS A 71 -3.66 -1.46 13.08
C LYS A 71 -2.80 -1.42 14.34
N GLN A 72 -1.88 -2.36 14.51
CA GLN A 72 -0.96 -2.38 15.64
C GLN A 72 0.00 -1.18 15.65
N ALA A 73 0.52 -0.77 14.48
CA ALA A 73 1.36 0.43 14.37
C ALA A 73 0.59 1.69 14.75
N ILE A 74 -0.64 1.85 14.23
CA ILE A 74 -1.51 2.99 14.55
C ILE A 74 -1.76 3.06 16.06
N LEU A 75 -2.21 1.95 16.65
CA LEU A 75 -2.58 1.92 18.07
C LEU A 75 -1.39 2.11 19.02
N SER A 76 -0.17 1.81 18.58
CA SER A 76 1.03 1.94 19.41
C SER A 76 1.72 3.30 19.30
N GLN A 77 1.66 3.94 18.13
CA GLN A 77 2.45 5.15 17.86
C GLN A 77 1.62 6.41 17.62
N TRP A 78 0.34 6.26 17.25
CA TRP A 78 -0.53 7.39 16.98
C TRP A 78 -1.46 7.67 18.16
N LYS A 79 -1.32 8.86 18.74
CA LYS A 79 -2.05 9.24 19.97
C LYS A 79 -3.56 9.38 19.79
N HIS A 80 -4.03 9.57 18.55
CA HIS A 80 -5.44 9.77 18.26
C HIS A 80 -6.11 8.45 17.89
N PRO A 81 -7.38 8.24 18.28
CA PRO A 81 -8.07 6.98 18.04
C PRO A 81 -8.39 6.77 16.55
N ILE A 82 -8.62 5.52 16.16
CA ILE A 82 -9.22 5.18 14.88
C ILE A 82 -10.69 5.62 14.92
N LYS A 83 -11.09 6.51 13.99
CA LYS A 83 -12.47 7.00 13.85
C LYS A 83 -13.34 6.02 13.07
N LYS A 84 -12.79 5.38 12.04
CA LYS A 84 -13.49 4.39 11.22
C LYS A 84 -12.56 3.25 10.84
N ASP A 85 -13.14 2.06 10.81
CA ASP A 85 -12.49 0.79 10.44
C ASP A 85 -13.46 0.08 9.48
N VAL A 86 -13.19 0.19 8.18
CA VAL A 86 -14.11 -0.19 7.11
C VAL A 86 -13.53 -1.38 6.35
N VAL A 87 -14.28 -2.47 6.33
CA VAL A 87 -13.96 -3.66 5.53
C VAL A 87 -14.90 -3.70 4.33
N GLN A 88 -14.34 -3.78 3.13
CA GLN A 88 -15.07 -4.05 1.89
C GLN A 88 -14.43 -5.24 1.17
N GLU A 89 -15.16 -5.80 0.19
CA GLU A 89 -14.76 -6.99 -0.57
C GLU A 89 -13.32 -6.91 -1.10
N ASN A 90 -12.89 -5.72 -1.55
CA ASN A 90 -11.60 -5.54 -2.22
C ASN A 90 -10.60 -4.66 -1.45
N TYR A 91 -10.98 -4.10 -0.31
CA TYR A 91 -10.10 -3.23 0.47
C TYR A 91 -10.45 -3.15 1.96
N HIS A 92 -9.44 -2.77 2.75
CA HIS A 92 -9.59 -2.38 4.15
C HIS A 92 -9.19 -0.91 4.30
N GLU A 93 -10.01 -0.08 4.94
CA GLU A 93 -9.69 1.33 5.19
C GLU A 93 -9.77 1.69 6.67
N PHE A 94 -8.76 2.41 7.14
CA PHE A 94 -8.77 3.10 8.43
C PHE A 94 -8.91 4.60 8.19
N GLN A 95 -9.81 5.25 8.93
CA GLN A 95 -9.81 6.70 9.09
C GLN A 95 -9.35 7.03 10.51
N LEU A 96 -8.32 7.86 10.63
CA LEU A 96 -7.67 8.21 11.89
C LEU A 96 -8.22 9.50 12.50
N GLY A 97 -8.12 9.64 13.82
CA GLY A 97 -8.19 10.93 14.49
C GLY A 97 -6.92 11.74 14.24
N GLY A 98 -7.01 13.07 14.27
CA GLY A 98 -5.91 13.94 13.85
C GLY A 98 -5.63 13.87 12.34
N GLU A 99 -4.46 14.37 11.93
CA GLU A 99 -4.05 14.51 10.53
C GLU A 99 -2.60 14.01 10.33
N PRO A 100 -2.30 12.70 10.47
CA PRO A 100 -0.92 12.19 10.43
C PRO A 100 -0.19 12.42 9.09
N TRP A 101 -0.93 12.63 7.99
CA TRP A 101 -0.33 12.90 6.67
C TRP A 101 -0.08 14.39 6.44
N VAL A 102 -0.66 15.24 7.28
CA VAL A 102 -0.42 16.69 7.30
C VAL A 102 -0.28 17.15 8.75
N PRO A 103 0.73 16.62 9.50
CA PRO A 103 0.77 16.79 10.94
C PRO A 103 1.12 18.22 11.33
N SER A 104 0.60 18.65 12.47
CA SER A 104 1.09 19.87 13.12
C SER A 104 2.55 19.68 13.57
N LYS A 105 3.28 20.79 13.82
CA LYS A 105 4.66 20.72 14.36
C LYS A 105 4.78 19.88 15.63
N ALA A 106 3.74 19.89 16.48
CA ALA A 106 3.70 19.11 17.71
C ALA A 106 3.49 17.61 17.49
N GLU A 107 3.02 17.21 16.30
CA GLU A 107 2.66 15.83 15.96
C GLU A 107 3.59 15.21 14.92
N GLU A 108 4.44 16.02 14.27
CA GLU A 108 5.33 15.61 13.20
C GLU A 108 6.20 14.40 13.57
N ALA A 109 6.78 14.40 14.78
CA ALA A 109 7.58 13.29 15.26
C ALA A 109 6.74 12.01 15.42
N ALA A 110 5.55 12.10 16.02
CA ALA A 110 4.66 10.96 16.19
C ALA A 110 4.15 10.40 14.85
N ALA A 111 3.87 11.28 13.88
CA ALA A 111 3.46 10.88 12.53
C ALA A 111 4.58 10.11 11.81
N LYS A 112 5.81 10.62 11.87
CA LYS A 112 7.00 9.94 11.30
C LYS A 112 7.27 8.59 11.96
N ILE A 113 7.15 8.50 13.28
CA ILE A 113 7.31 7.24 14.03
C ILE A 113 6.20 6.25 13.66
N CYS A 114 4.95 6.71 13.56
CA CYS A 114 3.83 5.88 13.11
C CYS A 114 4.08 5.31 11.71
N MET A 115 4.55 6.13 10.76
CA MET A 115 4.93 5.68 9.42
C MET A 115 6.07 4.66 9.46
N ALA A 116 7.13 4.93 10.22
CA ALA A 116 8.25 4.00 10.37
C ALA A 116 7.80 2.66 10.95
N GLN A 117 6.92 2.66 11.96
CA GLN A 117 6.38 1.45 12.56
C GLN A 117 5.45 0.69 11.60
N LEU A 118 4.65 1.39 10.80
CA LEU A 118 3.82 0.79 9.74
C LEU A 118 4.70 0.00 8.76
N LEU A 119 5.75 0.65 8.24
CA LEU A 119 6.70 0.05 7.31
C LEU A 119 7.45 -1.12 7.97
N ALA A 120 7.89 -0.98 9.21
CA ALA A 120 8.59 -2.04 9.95
C ALA A 120 7.71 -3.28 10.19
N ASN A 121 6.44 -3.08 10.55
CA ASN A 121 5.50 -4.17 10.77
C ASN A 121 5.14 -4.90 9.49
N VAL A 122 4.92 -4.17 8.39
CA VAL A 122 4.74 -4.78 7.07
C VAL A 122 6.01 -5.53 6.65
N GLY A 123 7.17 -4.95 6.95
CA GLY A 123 8.49 -5.56 6.76
C GLY A 123 8.65 -6.91 7.48
N SER A 124 8.20 -7.00 8.73
CA SER A 124 8.30 -8.22 9.53
C SER A 124 7.40 -9.35 9.03
N LEU A 125 6.34 -9.02 8.27
CA LEU A 125 5.52 -10.00 7.53
C LEU A 125 6.21 -10.50 6.25
N GLY A 126 7.42 -10.05 5.96
CA GLY A 126 8.20 -10.45 4.80
C GLY A 126 7.87 -9.65 3.54
N PHE A 127 7.33 -8.44 3.66
CA PHE A 127 7.13 -7.54 2.51
C PHE A 127 8.23 -6.48 2.43
N LYS A 128 8.65 -6.10 1.23
CA LYS A 128 9.48 -4.92 0.97
C LYS A 128 8.66 -3.88 0.21
N LEU A 129 8.94 -2.61 0.46
CA LEU A 129 8.43 -1.52 -0.36
C LEU A 129 9.06 -1.65 -1.76
N TYR A 130 8.22 -1.87 -2.76
CA TYR A 130 8.64 -2.03 -4.15
C TYR A 130 8.72 -0.68 -4.85
N VAL A 131 7.72 0.18 -4.65
CA VAL A 131 7.72 1.55 -5.16
C VAL A 131 6.82 2.45 -4.30
N SER A 132 7.19 3.73 -4.19
CA SER A 132 6.30 4.81 -3.75
C SER A 132 5.93 5.66 -4.95
N LEU A 133 4.66 5.98 -5.09
CA LEU A 133 4.08 6.75 -6.17
C LEU A 133 3.28 7.90 -5.59
N ASP A 134 3.56 9.10 -6.07
CA ASP A 134 2.81 10.28 -5.70
C ASP A 134 1.70 10.54 -6.73
N ILE A 135 0.44 10.35 -6.31
CA ILE A 135 -0.72 10.53 -7.16
C ILE A 135 -1.43 11.81 -6.76
N HIS A 136 -1.14 12.87 -7.51
CA HIS A 136 -1.87 14.12 -7.41
C HIS A 136 -3.09 14.10 -8.32
N ARG A 137 -4.26 14.31 -7.71
CA ARG A 137 -5.46 14.79 -8.43
C ARG A 137 -5.51 16.31 -8.25
N GLY A 138 -5.97 17.04 -9.28
CA GLY A 138 -5.86 18.50 -9.37
C GLY A 138 -6.55 19.33 -8.28
N SER A 139 -7.08 18.72 -7.21
CA SER A 139 -7.56 19.39 -6.01
C SER A 139 -6.78 18.93 -4.76
N LYS A 140 -6.47 19.87 -3.86
CA LYS A 140 -5.64 19.63 -2.66
C LYS A 140 -6.10 18.49 -1.74
N ASP A 141 -7.40 18.14 -1.77
CA ASP A 141 -7.96 17.09 -0.91
C ASP A 141 -7.88 15.68 -1.53
N SER A 142 -7.26 15.56 -2.70
CA SER A 142 -7.23 14.32 -3.48
C SER A 142 -5.82 13.81 -3.78
N GLU A 143 -4.81 14.41 -3.13
CA GLU A 143 -3.46 13.85 -3.08
C GLU A 143 -3.51 12.50 -2.36
N SER A 144 -2.85 11.51 -2.96
CA SER A 144 -2.67 10.20 -2.36
C SER A 144 -1.28 9.68 -2.66
N GLU A 145 -0.52 9.39 -1.61
CA GLU A 145 0.70 8.60 -1.75
C GLU A 145 0.32 7.12 -1.83
N CYS A 146 0.88 6.42 -2.80
CA CYS A 146 0.64 5.00 -3.03
C CYS A 146 1.93 4.21 -2.86
N LEU A 147 1.94 3.35 -1.85
CA LEU A 147 3.03 2.47 -1.51
C LEU A 147 2.67 1.06 -1.97
N VAL A 148 3.46 0.53 -2.89
CA VAL A 148 3.28 -0.85 -3.38
C VAL A 148 4.26 -1.75 -2.67
N PHE A 149 3.75 -2.81 -2.06
CA PHE A 149 4.52 -3.79 -1.33
C PHE A 149 4.56 -5.12 -2.08
N ARG A 150 5.70 -5.79 -2.01
CA ARG A 150 5.89 -7.14 -2.56
C ARG A 150 6.51 -8.05 -1.51
N ARG A 151 6.00 -9.27 -1.41
CA ARG A 151 6.59 -10.30 -0.56
C ARG A 151 7.98 -10.67 -1.06
N VAL A 152 8.92 -10.71 -0.14
CA VAL A 152 10.29 -11.15 -0.35
C VAL A 152 10.27 -12.67 -0.55
N GLY A 153 10.31 -13.09 -1.82
CA GLY A 153 10.40 -14.49 -2.22
C GLY A 153 11.81 -14.91 -2.63
N ARG A 154 11.98 -16.14 -3.13
CA ARG A 154 13.29 -16.67 -3.57
C ARG A 154 13.96 -15.85 -4.68
N VAL A 155 13.18 -15.11 -5.45
CA VAL A 155 13.63 -14.29 -6.60
C VAL A 155 14.19 -12.93 -6.16
N TRP A 156 13.87 -12.47 -4.94
CA TRP A 156 14.37 -11.23 -4.35
C TRP A 156 14.99 -11.56 -2.98
N ARG A 157 16.28 -11.88 -2.94
CA ARG A 157 17.08 -11.84 -1.70
C ARG A 157 17.61 -10.43 -1.52
#